data_AF-W1I449-F1
#
_entry.id   AF-W1I449-F1
#
_cell.length_a   1.000
_cell.length_b   1.000
_cell.length_c   1.000
_cell.angle_alpha   90.00
_cell.angle_beta   90.00
_cell.angle_gamma   90.00
#
_symmetry.space_group_name_H-M   'P 1'
#
loop_
_entity.id
_entity.type
_entity.pdbx_description
1 polymer ?
#
loop_
_entity_poly.entity_id
_entity_poly.type
_entity_poly.pdbx_seq_one_letter_code
_entity_poly.pdbx_strand_id
1 'polypeptide(L)'
;MPEVFYISRTASSFKLTYCRIPNEAGRSLPERDPDKGKRFDNVRRARTSFLDIGQCNHWEYMATFTSGCSDPSRDIRATPKWFNNWNSHHSASIRYLMVFERGEIGNRLHSHILLDNVPDNFVQPYSPSQYARLPYNLKRLYSLYKTDTGTRLAFCPWWRFGWSTLVPVDSSPKVVSYMTKYMTKQNIEFTTSFGGHSYFCSKGLLRPEKRKIPADIVGAMYSRVPAGSWSTSFKDENGNNLTSCTILDRDKIGPILWEYYSNIYDSLQ
;
A
#
# COMPACT_ATOMS: atom_id res chain seq x y z
N MET A 1 28.36 -16.04 6.19
CA MET A 1 27.52 -15.13 7.01
C MET A 1 26.15 -15.76 7.12
N PRO A 2 25.50 -15.78 8.30
CA PRO A 2 24.26 -16.52 8.46
C PRO A 2 23.14 -15.82 7.70
N GLU A 3 22.51 -16.57 6.80
CA GLU A 3 21.25 -16.21 6.20
C GLU A 3 20.20 -15.97 7.28
N VAL A 4 19.37 -14.95 7.12
CA VAL A 4 18.35 -14.63 8.11
C VAL A 4 16.97 -14.69 7.50
N PHE A 5 16.10 -15.41 8.20
CA PHE A 5 14.72 -15.60 7.84
C PHE A 5 13.85 -14.90 8.89
N TYR A 6 12.78 -14.26 8.44
CA TYR A 6 11.82 -13.58 9.29
C TYR A 6 10.41 -13.99 8.91
N ILE A 7 9.54 -14.05 9.91
CA ILE A 7 8.10 -14.10 9.72
C ILE A 7 7.48 -12.81 10.24
N SER A 8 6.49 -12.34 9.53
CA SER A 8 5.64 -11.23 9.93
C SER A 8 4.19 -11.66 9.83
N ARG A 9 3.38 -11.28 10.82
CA ARG A 9 1.95 -11.56 10.84
C ARG A 9 1.14 -10.28 10.66
N THR A 10 0.07 -10.39 9.90
CA THR A 10 -1.01 -9.41 9.79
C THR A 10 -2.35 -10.06 10.15
N ALA A 11 -3.44 -9.29 10.20
CA ALA A 11 -4.78 -9.86 10.41
C ALA A 11 -5.22 -10.84 9.29
N SER A 12 -4.65 -10.67 8.08
CA SER A 12 -5.06 -11.37 6.86
C SER A 12 -3.92 -12.10 6.14
N SER A 13 -2.68 -12.02 6.62
CA SER A 13 -1.55 -12.65 5.94
C SER A 13 -0.37 -12.96 6.85
N PHE A 14 0.44 -13.93 6.44
CA PHE A 14 1.82 -14.06 6.87
C PHE A 14 2.77 -13.66 5.74
N LYS A 15 3.89 -13.05 6.12
CA LYS A 15 4.97 -12.70 5.21
C LYS A 15 6.26 -13.37 5.67
N LEU A 16 6.77 -14.27 4.85
CA LEU A 16 8.07 -14.91 5.03
C LEU A 16 9.13 -14.11 4.27
N THR A 17 10.17 -13.67 4.95
CA THR A 17 11.25 -12.86 4.37
C THR A 17 12.59 -13.54 4.57
N TYR A 18 13.32 -13.74 3.48
CA TYR A 18 14.74 -14.13 3.49
C TYR A 18 15.61 -12.91 3.23
N CYS A 19 16.71 -12.80 3.96
CA CYS A 19 17.76 -11.80 3.77
C CYS A 19 19.13 -12.47 3.93
N ARG A 20 19.95 -12.44 2.87
CA ARG A 20 21.32 -12.98 2.88
C ARG A 20 22.24 -12.21 3.83
N ILE A 21 22.04 -10.88 3.93
CA ILE A 21 22.83 -9.99 4.79
C ILE A 21 21.87 -8.93 5.37
N PRO A 22 21.45 -9.03 6.64
CA PRO A 22 20.69 -7.96 7.29
C PRO A 22 21.59 -6.72 7.49
N ASN A 23 21.02 -5.52 7.33
CA ASN A 23 21.72 -4.30 7.73
C ASN A 23 21.77 -4.25 9.27
N GLU A 24 22.96 -4.42 9.86
CA GLU A 24 23.17 -4.16 11.28
C GLU A 24 23.01 -2.66 11.57
N ALA A 25 22.43 -2.34 12.73
CA ALA A 25 22.39 -0.97 13.22
C ALA A 25 23.83 -0.43 13.35
N GLY A 26 24.12 0.71 12.72
CA GLY A 26 25.45 1.34 12.80
C GLY A 26 26.35 1.18 11.57
N ARG A 27 25.96 0.43 10.53
CA ARG A 27 26.68 0.51 9.25
C ARG A 27 26.39 1.85 8.57
N SER A 28 27.43 2.65 8.35
CA SER A 28 27.38 3.86 7.54
C SER A 28 26.86 3.49 6.15
N LEU A 29 25.69 4.01 5.78
CA LEU A 29 25.26 3.96 4.39
C LEU A 29 26.28 4.77 3.57
N PRO A 30 26.63 4.33 2.35
CA PRO A 30 27.47 5.13 1.48
C PRO A 30 26.87 6.53 1.34
N GLU A 31 27.75 7.53 1.36
CA GLU A 31 27.38 8.94 1.28
C GLU A 31 26.41 9.17 0.11
N ARG A 32 25.42 10.02 0.34
CA ARG A 32 24.32 10.23 -0.60
C ARG A 32 24.87 11.01 -1.80
N ASP A 33 25.10 10.31 -2.91
CA ASP A 33 25.45 10.94 -4.20
C ASP A 33 24.36 11.98 -4.56
N PRO A 34 24.67 13.29 -4.53
CA PRO A 34 23.68 14.35 -4.72
C PRO A 34 23.08 14.35 -6.14
N ASP A 35 23.84 13.84 -7.12
CA ASP A 35 23.51 13.92 -8.54
C ASP A 35 22.81 12.65 -9.06
N LYS A 36 22.88 11.53 -8.33
CA LYS A 36 22.24 10.26 -8.69
C LYS A 36 20.89 10.01 -8.03
N GLY A 37 20.03 11.03 -7.96
CA GLY A 37 18.62 10.88 -7.58
C GLY A 37 18.37 10.00 -6.34
N LYS A 38 17.19 9.37 -6.24
CA LYS A 38 16.93 8.40 -5.16
C LYS A 38 17.50 7.04 -5.54
N ARG A 39 18.45 6.53 -4.77
CA ARG A 39 19.01 5.18 -4.97
C ARG A 39 17.90 4.11 -5.00
N PHE A 40 18.08 3.08 -5.83
CA PHE A 40 17.07 2.03 -6.07
C PHE A 40 16.66 1.28 -4.79
N ASP A 41 17.57 1.14 -3.83
CA ASP A 41 17.32 0.57 -2.50
C ASP A 41 16.34 1.41 -1.68
N ASN A 42 16.33 2.74 -1.80
CA ASN A 42 15.36 3.61 -1.13
C ASN A 42 13.94 3.42 -1.67
N VAL A 43 13.81 3.36 -3.00
CA VAL A 43 12.54 3.05 -3.68
C VAL A 43 12.01 1.71 -3.20
N ARG A 44 12.88 0.70 -3.15
CA ARG A 44 12.53 -0.64 -2.69
C ARG A 44 12.07 -0.66 -1.23
N ARG A 45 12.82 -0.02 -0.33
CA ARG A 45 12.44 0.08 1.10
C ARG A 45 11.10 0.77 1.30
N ALA A 46 10.84 1.85 0.56
CA ALA A 46 9.55 2.53 0.59
C ALA A 46 8.41 1.62 0.12
N ARG A 47 8.59 0.92 -1.01
CA ARG A 47 7.60 -0.03 -1.55
C ARG A 47 7.33 -1.18 -0.58
N THR A 48 8.36 -1.77 0.00
CA THR A 48 8.20 -2.83 1.01
C THR A 48 7.46 -2.30 2.23
N SER A 49 7.80 -1.12 2.73
CA SER A 49 7.11 -0.53 3.88
C SER A 49 5.65 -0.22 3.58
N PHE A 50 5.34 0.25 2.37
CA PHE A 50 3.96 0.48 1.92
C PHE A 50 3.16 -0.81 1.89
N LEU A 51 3.71 -1.88 1.29
CA LEU A 51 3.09 -3.20 1.27
C LEU A 51 2.85 -3.73 2.69
N ASP A 52 3.86 -3.63 3.55
CA ASP A 52 3.81 -4.07 4.94
C ASP A 52 2.68 -3.38 5.71
N ILE A 53 2.59 -2.05 5.63
CA ILE A 53 1.50 -1.30 6.27
C ILE A 53 0.16 -1.68 5.64
N GLY A 54 0.07 -1.71 4.31
CA GLY A 54 -1.18 -1.97 3.62
C GLY A 54 -1.74 -3.36 3.91
N GLN A 55 -0.89 -4.38 4.03
CA GLN A 55 -1.30 -5.75 4.35
C GLN A 55 -1.56 -5.96 5.85
N CYS A 56 -1.02 -5.08 6.69
CA CYS A 56 -1.27 -5.07 8.13
C CYS A 56 -2.62 -4.53 8.56
N ASN A 57 -3.32 -3.83 7.66
CA ASN A 57 -4.54 -3.10 8.01
C ASN A 57 -5.67 -3.51 7.07
N HIS A 58 -6.89 -3.40 7.60
CA HIS A 58 -8.13 -3.46 6.82
C HIS A 58 -8.34 -2.15 6.05
N TRP A 59 -8.97 -2.23 4.88
CA TRP A 59 -9.32 -1.12 4.01
C TRP A 59 -10.73 -1.31 3.43
N GLU A 60 -11.58 -0.33 3.60
CA GLU A 60 -12.95 -0.32 3.09
C GLU A 60 -13.01 0.18 1.64
N TYR A 61 -12.16 1.14 1.29
CA TYR A 61 -12.17 1.78 -0.03
C TYR A 61 -10.76 1.93 -0.61
N MET A 62 -10.67 1.76 -1.93
CA MET A 62 -9.62 2.36 -2.73
C MET A 62 -10.18 3.63 -3.36
N ALA A 63 -9.45 4.73 -3.17
CA ALA A 63 -9.85 6.05 -3.63
C ALA A 63 -8.77 6.69 -4.50
N THR A 64 -9.20 7.54 -5.43
CA THR A 64 -8.33 8.45 -6.15
C THR A 64 -8.85 9.87 -5.96
N PHE A 65 -8.00 10.73 -5.41
CA PHE A 65 -8.25 12.16 -5.23
C PHE A 65 -7.34 12.94 -6.19
N THR A 66 -7.96 13.55 -7.19
CA THR A 66 -7.29 14.40 -8.18
C THR A 66 -7.41 15.85 -7.73
N SER A 67 -6.26 16.51 -7.59
CA SER A 67 -6.23 17.95 -7.36
C SER A 67 -6.31 18.72 -8.68
N GLY A 68 -7.03 19.83 -8.66
CA GLY A 68 -7.08 20.84 -9.73
C GLY A 68 -5.99 21.91 -9.63
N CYS A 69 -5.08 21.84 -8.64
CA CYS A 69 -3.98 22.81 -8.54
C CYS A 69 -2.98 22.64 -9.69
N SER A 70 -2.38 23.76 -10.09
CA SER A 70 -1.29 23.79 -11.09
C SER A 70 0.07 23.44 -10.49
N ASP A 71 0.26 23.55 -9.17
CA ASP A 71 1.52 23.27 -8.46
C ASP A 71 1.40 21.97 -7.63
N PRO A 72 1.96 20.84 -8.11
CA PRO A 72 1.86 19.57 -7.41
C PRO A 72 2.55 19.53 -6.04
N SER A 73 3.50 20.44 -5.77
CA SER A 73 4.26 20.47 -4.51
C SER A 73 3.39 20.83 -3.31
N ARG A 74 2.43 21.74 -3.52
CA ARG A 74 1.48 22.20 -2.50
C ARG A 74 0.49 21.09 -2.17
N ASP A 75 0.07 20.35 -3.17
CA ASP A 75 -0.96 19.33 -3.04
C ASP A 75 -0.47 18.06 -2.32
N ILE A 76 0.76 17.61 -2.58
CA ILE A 76 1.31 16.40 -1.93
C ILE A 76 1.22 16.48 -0.40
N ARG A 77 1.46 17.68 0.17
CA ARG A 77 1.33 17.90 1.62
C ARG A 77 -0.08 18.35 2.04
N ALA A 78 -0.84 18.99 1.16
CA ALA A 78 -2.19 19.43 1.45
C ALA A 78 -3.17 18.25 1.59
N THR A 79 -3.05 17.18 0.78
CA THR A 79 -3.98 16.04 0.86
C THR A 79 -3.95 15.35 2.24
N PRO A 80 -2.79 14.91 2.78
CA PRO A 80 -2.74 14.35 4.13
C PRO A 80 -3.21 15.32 5.21
N LYS A 81 -2.85 16.61 5.09
CA LYS A 81 -3.29 17.66 6.03
C LYS A 81 -4.81 17.81 6.00
N TRP A 82 -5.42 17.78 4.83
CA TRP A 82 -6.86 17.86 4.65
C TRP A 82 -7.57 16.68 5.33
N PHE A 83 -7.10 15.44 5.14
CA PHE A 83 -7.66 14.27 5.85
C PHE A 83 -7.59 14.44 7.37
N ASN A 84 -6.44 14.88 7.90
CA ASN A 84 -6.28 15.09 9.35
C ASN A 84 -7.19 16.20 9.89
N ASN A 85 -7.33 17.30 9.15
CA ASN A 85 -8.25 18.37 9.50
C ASN A 85 -9.71 17.89 9.43
N TRP A 86 -10.09 17.16 8.39
CA TRP A 86 -11.44 16.64 8.22
C TRP A 86 -11.80 15.71 9.38
N ASN A 87 -10.91 14.77 9.75
CA ASN A 87 -11.06 13.94 10.94
C ASN A 87 -11.29 14.78 12.20
N SER A 88 -10.48 15.81 12.42
CA SER A 88 -10.57 16.67 13.60
C SER A 88 -11.90 17.45 13.64
N HIS A 89 -12.34 18.00 12.52
CA HIS A 89 -13.56 18.81 12.44
C HIS A 89 -14.85 17.98 12.49
N HIS A 90 -14.80 16.70 12.14
CA HIS A 90 -15.97 15.82 12.08
C HIS A 90 -15.95 14.74 13.18
N SER A 91 -15.02 14.83 14.14
CA SER A 91 -14.80 13.81 15.18
C SER A 91 -14.69 12.39 14.61
N ALA A 92 -14.01 12.27 13.46
CA ALA A 92 -13.84 11.04 12.73
C ALA A 92 -12.41 10.50 12.85
N SER A 93 -12.23 9.22 12.49
CA SER A 93 -10.97 8.50 12.61
C SER A 93 -10.57 7.81 11.30
N ILE A 94 -10.77 8.48 10.17
CA ILE A 94 -10.40 7.94 8.85
C ILE A 94 -8.91 7.63 8.86
N ARG A 95 -8.58 6.36 8.60
CA ARG A 95 -7.21 5.89 8.42
C ARG A 95 -6.89 5.86 6.93
N TYR A 96 -5.66 6.17 6.58
CA TYR A 96 -5.26 6.23 5.17
C TYR A 96 -3.85 5.70 4.92
N LEU A 97 -3.66 5.11 3.75
CA LEU A 97 -2.34 4.82 3.18
C LEU A 97 -2.35 5.30 1.72
N MET A 98 -1.49 6.27 1.38
CA MET A 98 -1.54 6.94 0.08
C MET A 98 -0.20 7.03 -0.64
N VAL A 99 -0.27 6.96 -1.96
CA VAL A 99 0.82 7.19 -2.92
C VAL A 99 0.36 8.21 -3.94
N PHE A 100 1.30 8.99 -4.46
CA PHE A 100 1.02 10.01 -5.46
C PHE A 100 1.58 9.63 -6.82
N GLU A 101 0.84 10.02 -7.86
CA GLU A 101 1.22 9.90 -9.26
C GLU A 101 0.95 11.22 -9.97
N ARG A 102 1.78 11.54 -10.98
CA ARG A 102 1.42 12.59 -11.95
C ARG A 102 0.47 12.01 -12.97
N GLY A 103 -0.74 12.55 -13.04
CA GLY A 103 -1.69 12.21 -14.08
C GLY A 103 -1.20 12.65 -15.45
N GLU A 104 -1.45 11.84 -16.47
CA GLU A 104 -1.09 12.12 -17.87
C GLU A 104 -1.77 13.39 -18.40
N ILE A 105 -3.02 13.64 -17.97
CA ILE A 105 -3.82 14.77 -18.42
C ILE A 105 -3.57 15.98 -17.53
N GLY A 106 -2.89 16.98 -18.07
CA GLY A 106 -2.72 18.31 -17.45
C GLY A 106 -1.77 18.32 -16.25
N ASN A 107 -0.90 17.32 -16.09
CA ASN A 107 0.06 17.21 -14.99
C ASN A 107 -0.58 17.28 -13.59
N ARG A 108 -1.86 16.90 -13.48
CA ARG A 108 -2.60 16.95 -12.22
C ARG A 108 -2.05 15.92 -11.25
N LEU A 109 -2.06 16.26 -9.95
CA LEU A 109 -1.67 15.31 -8.91
C LEU A 109 -2.81 14.33 -8.65
N HIS A 110 -2.51 13.03 -8.80
CA HIS A 110 -3.38 11.95 -8.36
C HIS A 110 -2.88 11.40 -7.03
N SER A 111 -3.74 11.46 -6.02
CA SER A 111 -3.50 10.79 -4.74
C SER A 111 -4.28 9.49 -4.77
N HIS A 112 -3.59 8.35 -4.93
CA HIS A 112 -4.20 7.04 -4.78
C HIS A 112 -4.14 6.66 -3.31
N ILE A 113 -5.27 6.27 -2.73
CA ILE A 113 -5.42 6.14 -1.28
C ILE A 113 -6.20 4.87 -0.96
N LEU A 114 -5.73 4.10 0.03
CA LEU A 114 -6.55 3.13 0.73
C LEU A 114 -7.12 3.80 1.98
N LEU A 115 -8.42 3.65 2.20
CA LEU A 115 -9.17 4.28 3.29
C LEU A 115 -9.88 3.24 4.15
N ASP A 116 -9.96 3.52 5.44
CA ASP A 116 -10.61 2.68 6.44
C ASP A 116 -11.22 3.55 7.56
N ASN A 117 -12.23 3.04 8.27
CA ASN A 117 -13.07 3.79 9.20
C ASN A 117 -13.69 5.03 8.52
N VAL A 118 -14.28 4.85 7.34
CA VAL A 118 -14.83 5.94 6.54
C VAL A 118 -16.29 6.21 6.95
N PRO A 119 -16.62 7.40 7.50
CA PRO A 119 -18.00 7.71 7.86
C PRO A 119 -18.92 7.81 6.64
N ASP A 120 -20.20 7.47 6.80
CA ASP A 120 -21.19 7.48 5.72
C ASP A 120 -21.27 8.84 5.00
N ASN A 121 -21.15 9.95 5.73
CA ASN A 121 -21.19 11.29 5.14
C ASN A 121 -19.95 11.63 4.30
N PHE A 122 -18.88 10.84 4.38
CA PHE A 122 -17.67 11.03 3.58
C PHE A 122 -17.81 10.42 2.18
N VAL A 123 -18.77 9.50 1.98
CA VAL A 123 -18.93 8.72 0.75
C VAL A 123 -20.35 8.89 0.20
N GLN A 124 -20.46 9.45 -1.00
CA GLN A 124 -21.74 9.63 -1.67
C GLN A 124 -21.76 8.87 -3.00
N PRO A 125 -22.74 7.97 -3.23
CA PRO A 125 -22.98 7.38 -4.54
C PRO A 125 -23.38 8.43 -5.58
N TYR A 126 -23.06 8.17 -6.85
CA TYR A 126 -23.55 9.01 -7.94
C TYR A 126 -25.05 8.79 -8.17
N SER A 127 -25.84 9.86 -8.18
CA SER A 127 -27.21 9.80 -8.68
C SER A 127 -27.23 9.58 -10.20
N PRO A 128 -28.34 9.07 -10.79
CA PRO A 128 -28.45 8.93 -12.24
C PRO A 128 -28.17 10.23 -13.03
N SER A 129 -28.59 11.38 -12.48
CA SER A 129 -28.34 12.69 -13.11
C SER A 129 -26.88 13.12 -13.01
N GLN A 130 -26.19 12.82 -11.91
CA GLN A 130 -24.75 13.05 -11.78
C GLN A 130 -23.96 12.12 -12.70
N TYR A 131 -24.36 10.84 -12.80
CA TYR A 131 -23.76 9.87 -13.72
C TYR A 131 -23.80 10.35 -15.18
N ALA A 132 -24.93 10.88 -15.64
CA ALA A 132 -25.08 11.39 -17.01
C ALA A 132 -24.06 12.48 -17.37
N ARG A 133 -23.58 13.24 -16.36
CA ARG A 133 -22.61 14.32 -16.51
C ARG A 133 -21.16 13.88 -16.33
N LEU A 134 -20.91 12.61 -15.97
CA LEU A 134 -19.54 12.12 -15.79
C LEU A 134 -18.78 12.07 -17.13
N PRO A 135 -17.45 12.32 -17.11
CA PRO A 135 -16.56 12.03 -18.21
C PRO A 135 -16.64 10.56 -18.66
N TYR A 136 -16.35 10.30 -19.93
CA TYR A 136 -16.43 8.96 -20.53
C TYR A 136 -15.69 7.88 -19.71
N ASN A 137 -14.47 8.16 -19.27
CA ASN A 137 -13.67 7.20 -18.49
C ASN A 137 -14.31 6.85 -17.13
N LEU A 138 -14.95 7.83 -16.47
CA LEU A 138 -15.68 7.59 -15.21
C LEU A 138 -16.99 6.86 -15.45
N LYS A 139 -17.68 7.11 -16.58
CA LYS A 139 -18.85 6.31 -16.97
C LYS A 139 -18.50 4.84 -17.21
N ARG A 140 -17.36 4.58 -17.87
CA ARG A 140 -16.86 3.21 -18.07
C ARG A 140 -16.59 2.52 -16.73
N LEU A 141 -15.96 3.22 -15.78
CA LEU A 141 -15.72 2.70 -14.43
C LEU A 141 -17.03 2.42 -13.69
N TYR A 142 -17.98 3.35 -13.73
CA TYR A 142 -19.31 3.19 -13.13
C TYR A 142 -20.00 1.91 -13.61
N SER A 143 -19.94 1.61 -14.92
CA SER A 143 -20.53 0.40 -15.49
C SER A 143 -19.91 -0.89 -14.94
N LEU A 144 -18.62 -0.88 -14.59
CA LEU A 144 -17.95 -2.03 -13.96
C LEU A 144 -18.41 -2.28 -12.51
N TYR A 145 -18.90 -1.24 -11.83
CA TYR A 145 -19.35 -1.29 -10.44
C TYR A 145 -20.86 -1.13 -10.28
N LYS A 146 -21.61 -1.27 -11.39
CA LYS A 146 -23.07 -1.19 -11.38
C LYS A 146 -23.66 -2.41 -10.66
N THR A 147 -24.70 -2.18 -9.87
CA THR A 147 -25.51 -3.19 -9.18
C THR A 147 -26.97 -3.02 -9.59
N ASP A 148 -27.82 -3.99 -9.24
CA ASP A 148 -29.27 -3.90 -9.47
C ASP A 148 -29.90 -2.69 -8.79
N THR A 149 -29.31 -2.25 -7.67
CA THR A 149 -29.75 -1.12 -6.86
C THR A 149 -29.01 0.21 -7.15
N GLY A 150 -28.06 0.24 -8.09
CA GLY A 150 -27.31 1.45 -8.42
C GLY A 150 -25.86 1.20 -8.82
N THR A 151 -24.92 1.82 -8.13
CA THR A 151 -23.48 1.59 -8.31
C THR A 151 -22.77 1.56 -6.97
N ARG A 152 -21.71 0.77 -6.89
CA ARG A 152 -20.74 0.83 -5.79
C ARG A 152 -19.69 1.94 -5.99
N LEU A 153 -19.69 2.61 -7.14
CA LEU A 153 -18.83 3.76 -7.41
C LEU A 153 -19.35 5.00 -6.67
N ALA A 154 -18.50 5.61 -5.86
CA ALA A 154 -18.84 6.78 -5.07
C ALA A 154 -17.81 7.91 -5.24
N PHE A 155 -18.10 9.05 -4.63
CA PHE A 155 -17.19 10.18 -4.51
C PHE A 155 -17.27 10.78 -3.10
N CYS A 156 -16.29 11.60 -2.75
CA CYS A 156 -16.29 12.33 -1.49
C CYS A 156 -16.85 13.75 -1.73
N PRO A 157 -18.05 14.09 -1.21
CA PRO A 157 -18.67 15.39 -1.44
C PRO A 157 -17.95 16.55 -0.75
N TRP A 158 -17.10 16.26 0.24
CA TRP A 158 -16.30 17.24 0.97
C TRP A 158 -15.03 17.66 0.22
N TRP A 159 -14.64 16.92 -0.83
CA TRP A 159 -13.46 17.24 -1.62
C TRP A 159 -13.76 18.36 -2.61
N ARG A 160 -13.33 19.58 -2.27
CA ARG A 160 -13.56 20.79 -3.09
C ARG A 160 -12.39 21.16 -3.99
N PHE A 161 -11.27 20.44 -3.91
CA PHE A 161 -10.03 20.77 -4.63
C PHE A 161 -9.92 20.09 -6.00
N GLY A 162 -10.94 19.35 -6.43
CA GLY A 162 -10.95 18.67 -7.73
C GLY A 162 -11.92 17.50 -7.73
N TRP A 163 -11.48 16.36 -8.25
CA TRP A 163 -12.31 15.16 -8.36
C TRP A 163 -11.91 14.11 -7.33
N SER A 164 -12.89 13.37 -6.85
CA SER A 164 -12.68 12.20 -6.01
C SER A 164 -13.45 11.02 -6.59
N THR A 165 -12.89 9.83 -6.44
CA THR A 165 -13.53 8.57 -6.83
C THR A 165 -13.19 7.55 -5.78
N LEU A 166 -14.20 6.87 -5.24
CA LEU A 166 -14.08 5.85 -4.22
C LEU A 166 -14.72 4.57 -4.73
N VAL A 167 -14.00 3.48 -4.57
CA VAL A 167 -14.43 2.13 -4.94
C VAL A 167 -14.27 1.25 -3.72
N PRO A 168 -15.30 0.52 -3.27
CA PRO A 168 -15.18 -0.37 -2.14
C PRO A 168 -14.28 -1.55 -2.49
N VAL A 169 -13.50 -2.00 -1.52
CA VAL A 169 -12.56 -3.11 -1.66
C VAL A 169 -12.80 -4.16 -0.62
N ASP A 170 -12.40 -5.39 -0.92
CA ASP A 170 -12.54 -6.56 -0.07
C ASP A 170 -11.38 -6.72 0.93
N SER A 171 -10.61 -5.64 1.16
CA SER A 171 -9.34 -5.69 1.91
C SER A 171 -8.30 -6.70 1.41
N SER A 172 -8.50 -7.29 0.22
CA SER A 172 -7.60 -8.35 -0.24
C SER A 172 -6.19 -7.81 -0.49
N PRO A 173 -5.13 -8.62 -0.26
CA PRO A 173 -3.75 -8.22 -0.58
C PRO A 173 -3.54 -7.80 -2.04
N LYS A 174 -4.48 -8.13 -2.94
CA LYS A 174 -4.47 -7.71 -4.35
C LYS A 174 -4.60 -6.20 -4.51
N VAL A 175 -5.46 -5.52 -3.74
CA VAL A 175 -5.61 -4.06 -3.86
C VAL A 175 -4.34 -3.34 -3.41
N VAL A 176 -3.75 -3.79 -2.30
CA VAL A 176 -2.48 -3.24 -1.79
C VAL A 176 -1.35 -3.47 -2.79
N SER A 177 -1.31 -4.65 -3.42
CA SER A 177 -0.34 -4.96 -4.46
C SER A 177 -0.54 -4.10 -5.71
N TYR A 178 -1.78 -3.90 -6.14
CA TYR A 178 -2.14 -3.02 -7.25
C TYR A 178 -1.67 -1.58 -7.01
N MET A 179 -1.86 -1.07 -5.78
CA MET A 179 -1.40 0.26 -5.38
C MET A 179 0.11 0.45 -5.55
N THR A 180 0.91 -0.62 -5.47
CA THR A 180 2.36 -0.52 -5.72
C THR A 180 2.72 -0.25 -7.18
N LYS A 181 1.79 -0.42 -8.13
CA LYS A 181 1.98 0.00 -9.53
C LYS A 181 2.33 1.48 -9.63
N TYR A 182 1.77 2.30 -8.75
CA TYR A 182 2.02 3.75 -8.71
C TYR A 182 3.36 4.11 -8.07
N MET A 183 4.04 3.15 -7.43
CA MET A 183 5.37 3.34 -6.82
C MET A 183 6.50 3.04 -7.82
N THR A 184 6.47 3.71 -8.98
CA THR A 184 7.53 3.61 -10.00
C THR A 184 8.71 4.50 -9.66
N LYS A 185 9.86 4.30 -10.34
CA LYS A 185 11.03 5.18 -10.19
C LYS A 185 10.68 6.64 -10.50
N GLN A 186 9.95 6.89 -11.59
CA GLN A 186 9.55 8.24 -12.02
C GLN A 186 8.59 8.90 -11.01
N ASN A 187 7.57 8.17 -10.52
CA ASN A 187 6.65 8.71 -9.51
C ASN A 187 7.36 8.95 -8.16
N ILE A 188 8.33 8.11 -7.81
CA ILE A 188 9.10 8.30 -6.58
C ILE A 188 10.08 9.47 -6.71
N GLU A 189 10.76 9.65 -7.83
CA GLU A 189 11.58 10.83 -8.09
C GLU A 189 10.73 12.10 -8.01
N PHE A 190 9.59 12.10 -8.70
CA PHE A 190 8.61 13.17 -8.62
C PHE A 190 8.24 13.51 -7.17
N THR A 191 7.76 12.55 -6.38
CA THR A 191 7.38 12.80 -4.98
C THR A 191 8.55 13.18 -4.07
N THR A 192 9.75 12.67 -4.37
CA THR A 192 10.97 12.95 -3.60
C THR A 192 11.43 14.38 -3.77
N SER A 193 11.25 14.97 -4.96
CA SER A 193 11.49 16.40 -5.20
C SER A 193 10.62 17.30 -4.31
N PHE A 194 9.58 16.77 -3.66
CA PHE A 194 8.67 17.52 -2.79
C PHE A 194 8.75 17.11 -1.32
N GLY A 195 9.95 16.78 -0.83
CA GLY A 195 10.21 16.55 0.60
C GLY A 195 10.55 15.11 0.95
N GLY A 196 10.94 14.28 -0.02
CA GLY A 196 11.54 12.97 0.24
C GLY A 196 10.59 11.82 0.58
N HIS A 197 9.29 12.06 0.73
CA HIS A 197 8.30 11.04 1.06
C HIS A 197 7.78 10.31 -0.17
N SER A 198 7.93 8.99 -0.21
CA SER A 198 7.43 8.14 -1.31
C SER A 198 5.97 7.69 -1.12
N TYR A 199 5.45 7.81 0.10
CA TYR A 199 4.07 7.53 0.47
C TYR A 199 3.75 8.26 1.79
N PHE A 200 2.48 8.40 2.10
CA PHE A 200 2.01 8.95 3.38
C PHE A 200 1.00 7.99 4.01
N CYS A 201 0.94 7.97 5.34
CA CYS A 201 -0.02 7.14 6.05
C CYS A 201 -0.50 7.83 7.33
N SER A 202 -1.69 7.49 7.80
CA SER A 202 -2.21 7.97 9.08
C SER A 202 -1.41 7.39 10.25
N LYS A 203 -1.49 8.05 11.40
CA LYS A 203 -0.92 7.54 12.66
C LYS A 203 -1.70 6.30 13.12
N GLY A 204 -1.04 5.41 13.87
CA GLY A 204 -1.68 4.24 14.49
C GLY A 204 -1.99 3.07 13.54
N LEU A 205 -1.53 3.11 12.29
CA LEU A 205 -1.62 1.94 11.41
C LEU A 205 -0.72 0.82 11.93
N LEU A 206 -1.24 -0.40 11.87
CA LEU A 206 -0.51 -1.61 12.21
C LEU A 206 0.67 -1.77 11.25
N ARG A 207 1.79 -2.25 11.79
CA ARG A 207 2.99 -2.61 11.04
C ARG A 207 3.32 -4.06 11.40
N PRO A 208 3.94 -4.80 10.48
CA PRO A 208 4.26 -6.19 10.76
C PRO A 208 5.31 -6.23 11.85
N GLU A 209 5.01 -6.93 12.93
CA GLU A 209 6.02 -7.30 13.91
C GLU A 209 6.84 -8.44 13.29
N LYS A 210 8.14 -8.17 13.12
CA LYS A 210 9.10 -9.10 12.51
C LYS A 210 9.72 -9.96 13.59
N ARG A 211 9.48 -11.27 13.49
CA ARG A 211 10.12 -12.27 14.35
C ARG A 211 11.15 -13.05 13.54
N LYS A 212 12.33 -13.26 14.12
CA LYS A 212 13.40 -14.02 13.48
C LYS A 212 13.04 -15.50 13.53
N ILE A 213 13.19 -16.21 12.41
CA ILE A 213 12.95 -17.64 12.30
C ILE A 213 14.27 -18.37 12.63
N PRO A 214 14.28 -19.30 13.62
CA PRO A 214 15.40 -20.19 13.88
C PRO A 214 15.75 -21.07 12.68
N ALA A 215 17.04 -21.27 12.42
CA ALA A 215 17.51 -21.93 11.20
C ALA A 215 17.02 -23.37 11.04
N ASP A 216 16.81 -24.08 12.15
CA ASP A 216 16.33 -25.46 12.23
C ASP A 216 14.88 -25.64 11.75
N ILE A 217 14.03 -24.62 11.88
CA ILE A 217 12.62 -24.69 11.46
C ILE A 217 12.36 -24.12 10.06
N VAL A 218 13.32 -23.40 9.47
CA VAL A 218 13.16 -22.74 8.15
C VAL A 218 12.73 -23.75 7.07
N GLY A 219 13.42 -24.88 6.96
CA GLY A 219 13.13 -25.88 5.93
C GLY A 219 11.69 -26.41 6.01
N ALA A 220 11.24 -26.75 7.23
CA ALA A 220 9.89 -27.23 7.49
C ALA A 220 8.83 -26.18 7.13
N MET A 221 9.04 -24.92 7.50
CA MET A 221 8.15 -23.82 7.16
C MET A 221 8.06 -23.62 5.65
N TYR A 222 9.19 -23.43 4.97
CA TYR A 222 9.21 -23.12 3.55
C TYR A 222 8.69 -24.28 2.68
N SER A 223 8.82 -25.53 3.13
CA SER A 223 8.22 -26.70 2.45
C SER A 223 6.69 -26.67 2.39
N ARG A 224 6.04 -25.88 3.26
CA ARG A 224 4.58 -25.78 3.37
C ARG A 224 4.02 -24.58 2.63
N VAL A 225 4.85 -23.77 1.98
CA VAL A 225 4.40 -22.66 1.14
C VAL A 225 3.64 -23.23 -0.05
N PRO A 226 2.34 -22.93 -0.23
CA PRO A 226 1.60 -23.43 -1.37
C PRO A 226 2.16 -22.93 -2.69
N ALA A 227 2.17 -23.81 -3.70
CA ALA A 227 2.50 -23.42 -5.07
C ALA A 227 1.56 -22.30 -5.55
N GLY A 228 2.11 -21.26 -6.15
CA GLY A 228 1.34 -20.07 -6.58
C GLY A 228 1.15 -18.99 -5.50
N SER A 229 1.69 -19.19 -4.30
CA SER A 229 1.81 -18.09 -3.32
C SER A 229 2.60 -16.93 -3.93
N TRP A 230 2.11 -15.71 -3.74
CA TRP A 230 2.79 -14.55 -4.29
C TRP A 230 4.18 -14.43 -3.66
N SER A 231 5.20 -14.33 -4.49
CA SER A 231 6.57 -14.14 -4.04
C SER A 231 7.33 -13.18 -4.94
N THR A 232 8.32 -12.51 -4.36
CA THR A 232 9.27 -11.68 -5.09
C THR A 232 10.66 -11.94 -4.54
N SER A 233 11.64 -12.03 -5.44
CA SER A 233 13.05 -12.26 -5.08
C SER A 233 13.90 -11.21 -5.75
N PHE A 234 14.90 -10.72 -5.04
CA PHE A 234 15.95 -9.86 -5.58
C PHE A 234 17.24 -10.64 -5.61
N LYS A 235 17.88 -10.62 -6.77
CA LYS A 235 19.08 -11.37 -7.05
C LYS A 235 20.26 -10.43 -7.27
N ASP A 236 21.46 -10.90 -6.96
CA ASP A 236 22.69 -10.24 -7.41
C ASP A 236 22.89 -10.42 -8.92
N GLU A 237 23.94 -9.78 -9.45
CA GLU A 237 24.34 -9.88 -10.86
C GLU A 237 24.64 -11.33 -11.31
N ASN A 238 24.95 -12.21 -10.36
CA ASN A 238 25.22 -13.63 -10.59
C ASN A 238 23.95 -14.50 -10.43
N GLY A 239 22.79 -13.89 -10.21
CA GLY A 239 21.51 -14.59 -10.07
C GLY A 239 21.23 -15.19 -8.69
N ASN A 240 22.09 -14.96 -7.69
CA ASN A 240 21.88 -15.46 -6.33
C ASN A 240 20.88 -14.59 -5.58
N ASN A 241 19.95 -15.19 -4.84
CA ASN A 241 19.01 -14.43 -4.02
C ASN A 241 19.76 -13.64 -2.93
N LEU A 242 19.59 -12.32 -2.94
CA LEU A 242 20.02 -11.43 -1.86
C LEU A 242 18.93 -11.29 -0.80
N THR A 243 17.67 -11.28 -1.24
CA THR A 243 16.50 -11.27 -0.35
C THR A 243 15.27 -11.68 -1.14
N SER A 244 14.36 -12.39 -0.48
CA SER A 244 13.06 -12.76 -1.04
C SER A 244 11.95 -12.55 -0.02
N CYS A 245 10.73 -12.45 -0.54
CA CYS A 245 9.51 -12.28 0.23
C CYS A 245 8.43 -13.17 -0.37
N THR A 246 7.73 -13.91 0.49
CA THR A 246 6.55 -14.70 0.12
C THR A 246 5.38 -14.32 1.01
N ILE A 247 4.20 -14.15 0.42
CA ILE A 247 2.97 -13.78 1.12
C ILE A 247 2.01 -14.96 1.12
N LEU A 248 1.55 -15.29 2.31
CA LEU A 248 0.59 -16.35 2.61
C LEU A 248 -0.70 -15.67 3.07
N ASP A 249 -1.63 -15.55 2.14
CA ASP A 249 -2.93 -14.90 2.35
C ASP A 249 -3.88 -15.85 3.08
N ARG A 250 -4.50 -15.40 4.17
CA ARG A 250 -5.40 -16.20 5.01
C ARG A 250 -6.48 -16.89 4.19
N ASP A 251 -7.04 -16.18 3.23
CA ASP A 251 -8.16 -16.67 2.41
C ASP A 251 -7.71 -17.70 1.37
N LYS A 252 -6.40 -17.79 1.08
CA LYS A 252 -5.84 -18.71 0.08
C LYS A 252 -5.21 -19.95 0.67
N ILE A 253 -4.62 -19.84 1.87
CA ILE A 253 -3.89 -20.96 2.48
C ILE A 253 -4.79 -21.87 3.31
N GLY A 254 -6.01 -21.43 3.62
CA GLY A 254 -6.97 -22.17 4.42
C GLY A 254 -6.64 -22.19 5.93
N PRO A 255 -7.59 -22.66 6.76
CA PRO A 255 -7.50 -22.55 8.22
C PRO A 255 -6.35 -23.37 8.83
N ILE A 256 -6.10 -24.57 8.32
CA ILE A 256 -5.06 -25.47 8.85
C ILE A 256 -3.66 -24.84 8.72
N LEU A 257 -3.36 -24.31 7.53
CA LEU A 257 -2.05 -23.72 7.27
C LEU A 257 -1.92 -22.37 7.99
N TRP A 258 -3.01 -21.60 8.08
CA TRP A 258 -3.06 -20.38 8.89
C TRP A 258 -2.74 -20.64 10.36
N GLU A 259 -3.33 -21.68 10.95
CA GLU A 259 -3.08 -22.09 12.34
C GLU A 259 -1.63 -22.54 12.54
N TYR A 260 -1.08 -23.33 11.61
CA TYR A 260 0.33 -23.73 11.63
C TYR A 260 1.29 -22.53 11.71
N TYR A 261 1.12 -21.55 10.82
CA TYR A 261 1.97 -20.34 10.84
C TYR A 261 1.69 -19.44 12.05
N SER A 262 0.46 -19.42 12.56
CA SER A 262 0.12 -18.70 13.79
C SER A 262 0.84 -19.28 15.00
N ASN A 263 0.79 -20.60 15.18
CA ASN A 263 1.44 -21.30 16.28
C ASN A 263 2.96 -21.11 16.26
N ILE A 264 3.57 -21.15 15.08
CA ILE A 264 4.99 -20.81 14.94
C ILE A 264 5.23 -19.34 15.28
N TYR A 265 4.46 -18.43 14.68
CA TYR A 265 4.66 -17.01 14.93
C TYR A 265 4.61 -16.68 16.43
N ASP A 266 3.61 -17.22 17.14
CA ASP A 266 3.38 -16.99 18.56
C ASP A 266 4.44 -17.64 19.46
N SER A 267 5.10 -18.71 19.01
CA SER A 267 6.20 -19.35 19.75
C SER A 267 7.55 -18.62 19.58
N LEU A 268 7.69 -17.80 18.54
CA LEU A 268 8.86 -16.95 18.35
C LEU A 268 8.79 -15.73 19.27
N GLN A 269 9.87 -15.43 19.99
CA GLN A 269 10.00 -14.22 20.82
C GLN A 269 10.44 -13.02 19.99
#